data_AF-A0A822CXX6-F1
#
_entry.id   AF-A0A822CXX6-F1
#
_cell.length_a   1.000
_cell.length_b   1.000
_cell.length_c   1.000
_cell.angle_alpha   90.00
_cell.angle_beta   90.00
_cell.angle_gamma   90.00
#
_symmetry.space_group_name_H-M   'P 1'
#
loop_
_entity.id
_entity.type
_entity.pdbx_description
1 polymer ?
#
loop_
_entity_poly.entity_id
_entity_poly.type
_entity_poly.pdbx_seq_one_letter_code
_entity_poly.pdbx_strand_id
1 'polypeptide(L)'
;QNETLFLESYLHHLLPAILSCLLERRISRDHWSLRDLAAKCCGQIIRKYSTAANRLQQRTIDIFYRILINNEEKYTWSTQYGAFIGLCEMSHKVIIQIIFPLVKQLGEKIRLISNNELSQKMTEVVVKFITIAYHSVQNENENNEKKLYEDFGSYFAPLIQHQLILLL
;
A
#
# COMPACT_ATOMS: atom_id res chain seq x y z
N GLN A 1 -21.23 -5.98 11.49
CA GLN A 1 -21.42 -4.53 11.18
C GLN A 1 -22.76 -4.13 11.81
N ASN A 2 -22.79 -3.06 12.60
CA ASN A 2 -24.04 -2.59 13.23
C ASN A 2 -24.51 -1.33 12.47
N GLU A 3 -25.69 -1.40 11.86
CA GLU A 3 -26.21 -0.35 10.97
C GLU A 3 -26.88 0.79 11.75
N THR A 4 -27.18 0.60 13.03
CA THR A 4 -27.84 1.62 13.87
C THR A 4 -26.85 2.58 14.54
N LEU A 5 -25.54 2.43 14.27
CA LEU A 5 -24.48 3.20 14.91
C LEU A 5 -23.95 4.27 13.95
N PHE A 6 -24.20 5.54 14.27
CA PHE A 6 -23.67 6.69 13.53
C PHE A 6 -22.17 6.85 13.77
N LEU A 7 -21.37 6.07 13.04
CA LEU A 7 -19.90 6.06 13.18
C LEU A 7 -19.24 7.36 12.72
N GLU A 8 -19.89 8.17 11.87
CA GLU A 8 -19.33 9.41 11.32
C GLU A 8 -18.82 10.37 12.41
N SER A 9 -19.55 10.50 13.52
CA SER A 9 -19.15 11.35 14.65
C SER A 9 -17.92 10.84 15.40
N TYR A 10 -17.55 9.56 15.26
CA TYR A 10 -16.43 8.93 15.98
C TYR A 10 -15.21 8.62 15.11
N LEU A 11 -15.29 8.84 13.79
CA LEU A 11 -14.20 8.53 12.85
C LEU A 11 -12.88 9.25 13.19
N HIS A 12 -12.97 10.48 13.69
CA HIS A 12 -11.79 11.27 14.05
C HIS A 12 -11.06 10.75 15.29
N HIS A 13 -11.71 9.95 16.15
CA HIS A 13 -11.09 9.24 17.26
C HIS A 13 -10.63 7.82 16.88
N LEU A 14 -11.40 7.15 16.01
CA LEU A 14 -11.17 5.76 15.64
C LEU A 14 -10.05 5.59 14.60
N LEU A 15 -9.96 6.49 13.61
CA LEU A 15 -8.90 6.45 12.60
C LEU A 15 -7.49 6.58 13.21
N PRO A 16 -7.20 7.53 14.12
CA PRO A 16 -5.90 7.59 14.78
C PRO A 16 -5.52 6.31 15.51
N ALA A 17 -6.46 5.64 16.19
CA ALA A 17 -6.18 4.39 16.88
C ALA A 17 -5.80 3.25 15.91
N ILE A 18 -6.51 3.15 14.78
CA ILE A 18 -6.18 2.17 13.72
C ILE A 18 -4.85 2.51 13.06
N LEU A 19 -4.60 3.79 12.80
CA LEU A 19 -3.34 4.25 12.22
C LEU A 19 -2.16 3.97 13.17
N SER A 20 -2.33 4.14 14.48
CA SER A 20 -1.32 3.73 15.46
C SER A 20 -1.02 2.24 15.36
N CYS A 21 -2.04 1.38 15.32
CA CYS A 21 -1.85 -0.07 15.16
C CYS A 21 -1.20 -0.44 13.81
N LEU A 22 -1.45 0.33 12.75
CA LEU A 22 -0.85 0.10 11.44
C LEU A 22 0.61 0.56 11.37
N LEU A 23 0.95 1.67 12.04
CA LEU A 23 2.21 2.39 11.89
C LEU A 23 3.18 2.20 13.06
N GLU A 24 2.73 1.67 14.20
CA GLU A 24 3.55 1.54 15.41
C GLU A 24 4.79 0.66 15.21
N ARG A 25 5.83 0.98 15.97
CA ARG A 25 7.11 0.27 15.95
C ARG A 25 7.15 -0.97 16.85
N ARG A 26 6.23 -1.10 17.82
CA ARG A 26 6.28 -2.10 18.90
C ARG A 26 4.99 -2.90 19.02
N ILE A 27 4.71 -3.77 18.05
CA ILE A 27 3.63 -4.75 18.20
C ILE A 27 4.25 -6.05 18.76
N SER A 28 3.49 -7.09 19.12
CA SER A 28 3.92 -8.42 19.62
C SER A 28 4.05 -9.49 18.52
N ARG A 29 4.99 -10.44 18.63
CA ARG A 29 5.54 -11.44 17.65
C ARG A 29 4.85 -11.70 16.28
N ASP A 30 3.52 -11.63 16.15
CA ASP A 30 2.76 -11.74 14.89
C ASP A 30 2.32 -10.37 14.31
N HIS A 31 3.27 -9.44 14.16
CA HIS A 31 2.94 -8.05 13.76
C HIS A 31 2.37 -7.92 12.36
N TRP A 32 2.71 -8.82 11.43
CA TRP A 32 2.34 -8.73 10.02
C TRP A 32 0.85 -8.93 9.82
N SER A 33 0.31 -10.01 10.38
CA SER A 33 -1.12 -10.34 10.29
C SER A 33 -2.00 -9.28 10.95
N LEU A 34 -1.56 -8.69 12.07
CA LEU A 34 -2.28 -7.60 12.72
C LEU A 34 -2.29 -6.34 11.84
N ARG A 35 -1.15 -5.99 11.23
CA ARG A 35 -1.08 -4.85 10.30
C ARG A 35 -1.94 -5.08 9.07
N ASP A 36 -1.95 -6.28 8.51
CA ASP A 36 -2.79 -6.63 7.36
C ASP A 36 -4.28 -6.50 7.71
N LEU A 37 -4.68 -6.94 8.91
CA LEU A 37 -6.05 -6.79 9.40
C LEU A 37 -6.40 -5.32 9.66
N ALA A 38 -5.51 -4.57 10.30
CA ALA A 38 -5.68 -3.13 10.54
C ALA A 38 -5.78 -2.35 9.21
N ALA A 39 -4.98 -2.71 8.20
CA ALA A 39 -5.03 -2.11 6.88
C ALA A 39 -6.35 -2.40 6.18
N LYS A 40 -6.84 -3.65 6.23
CA LYS A 40 -8.16 -4.02 5.69
C LYS A 40 -9.28 -3.25 6.38
N CYS A 41 -9.26 -3.15 7.71
CA CYS A 41 -10.23 -2.37 8.47
C CYS A 41 -10.17 -0.88 8.08
N CYS A 42 -8.97 -0.30 7.98
CA CYS A 42 -8.75 1.07 7.56
C CYS A 42 -9.32 1.31 6.14
N GLY A 43 -9.00 0.44 5.19
CA GLY A 43 -9.51 0.50 3.82
C GLY A 43 -11.02 0.38 3.74
N GLN A 44 -11.65 -0.47 4.56
CA GLN A 44 -13.12 -0.58 4.63
C GLN A 44 -13.77 0.70 5.18
N ILE A 45 -13.22 1.26 6.25
CA ILE A 45 -13.72 2.51 6.85
C ILE A 45 -13.60 3.65 5.84
N ILE A 46 -12.44 3.79 5.19
CA ILE A 46 -12.23 4.89 4.25
C ILE A 46 -13.12 4.74 3.03
N ARG A 47 -13.31 3.52 2.48
CA ARG A 47 -14.25 3.30 1.38
C ARG A 47 -15.70 3.60 1.74
N LYS A 48 -16.11 3.29 2.98
CA LYS A 48 -17.51 3.46 3.42
C LYS A 48 -17.84 4.89 3.81
N TYR A 49 -16.89 5.60 4.41
CA TYR A 49 -17.15 6.90 5.03
C TYR A 49 -16.41 8.07 4.37
N SER A 50 -15.55 7.86 3.35
CA SER A 50 -14.95 9.00 2.64
C SER A 50 -16.00 9.71 1.79
N THR A 51 -16.08 11.02 1.96
CA THR A 51 -16.92 11.90 1.14
C THR A 51 -16.11 13.12 0.72
N ALA A 52 -16.55 13.80 -0.34
CA ALA A 52 -15.88 15.03 -0.82
C ALA A 52 -15.82 16.13 0.25
N ALA A 53 -16.77 16.13 1.20
CA ALA A 53 -16.83 17.09 2.30
C ALA A 53 -15.81 16.80 3.39
N ASN A 54 -15.61 15.54 3.78
CA ASN A 54 -14.74 15.19 4.90
C ASN A 54 -13.28 14.93 4.51
N ARG A 55 -13.00 14.68 3.21
CA ARG A 55 -11.65 14.46 2.65
C ARG A 55 -10.82 13.43 3.44
N LEU A 56 -11.47 12.46 4.08
CA LEU A 56 -10.79 11.50 4.96
C LEU A 56 -9.75 10.68 4.19
N GLN A 57 -10.12 10.23 2.98
CA GLN A 57 -9.22 9.49 2.11
C GLN A 57 -7.95 10.29 1.77
N GLN A 58 -8.08 11.57 1.43
CA GLN A 58 -6.92 12.42 1.12
C GLN A 58 -6.00 12.59 2.33
N ARG A 59 -6.55 12.85 3.51
CA ARG A 59 -5.76 12.99 4.74
C ARG A 59 -4.98 11.72 5.07
N THR A 60 -5.60 10.55 4.93
CA THR A 60 -4.91 9.28 5.18
C THR A 60 -3.84 8.99 4.12
N ILE A 61 -4.13 9.29 2.85
CA ILE A 61 -3.15 9.19 1.76
C ILE A 61 -1.93 10.07 2.06
N ASP A 62 -2.13 11.32 2.46
CA ASP A 62 -1.04 12.25 2.75
C ASP A 62 -0.12 11.73 3.87
N ILE A 63 -0.71 11.13 4.91
CA ILE A 63 0.05 10.51 6.00
C ILE A 63 0.91 9.35 5.46
N PHE A 64 0.32 8.40 4.74
CA PHE A 64 1.05 7.25 4.21
C PHE A 64 2.09 7.64 3.17
N TYR A 65 1.76 8.57 2.29
CA TYR A 65 2.67 9.09 1.27
C TYR A 65 3.91 9.74 1.88
N ARG A 66 3.74 10.57 2.92
CA ARG A 66 4.86 11.18 3.66
C ARG A 66 5.77 10.13 4.29
N ILE A 67 5.20 9.05 4.83
CA ILE A 67 5.97 7.96 5.44
C ILE A 67 6.80 7.19 4.41
N LEU A 68 6.26 6.98 3.20
CA LEU A 68 6.96 6.24 2.13
C LEU A 68 8.07 7.06 1.46
N ILE A 69 7.88 8.38 1.34
CA ILE A 69 8.87 9.26 0.72
C ILE A 69 9.97 9.62 1.69
N ASN A 70 9.63 10.01 2.92
CA ASN A 70 10.60 10.50 3.88
C ASN A 70 11.45 9.34 4.41
N ASN A 71 12.76 9.50 4.33
CA ASN A 71 13.75 8.56 4.89
C ASN A 71 14.16 8.97 6.32
N GLU A 72 13.23 9.48 7.11
CA GLU A 72 13.52 9.83 8.51
C GLU A 72 13.70 8.55 9.34
N GLU A 73 14.68 8.53 10.24
CA GLU A 73 14.98 7.36 11.11
C GLU A 73 13.77 6.88 11.94
N LYS A 74 12.78 7.76 12.16
CA LYS A 74 11.53 7.44 12.84
C LYS A 74 10.63 6.49 12.04
N TYR A 75 10.77 6.45 10.71
CA TYR A 75 9.99 5.60 9.82
C TYR A 75 10.73 4.29 9.56
N THR A 76 10.51 3.33 10.44
CA THR A 76 11.05 1.96 10.26
C THR A 76 10.44 1.27 9.05
N TRP A 77 11.12 0.25 8.51
CA TRP A 77 10.59 -0.60 7.43
C TRP A 77 9.22 -1.20 7.74
N SER A 78 8.97 -1.56 9.00
CA SER A 78 7.67 -2.06 9.45
C SER A 78 6.57 -0.99 9.33
N THR A 79 6.90 0.27 9.62
CA THR A 79 5.99 1.41 9.47
C THR A 79 5.72 1.72 8.00
N GLN A 80 6.76 1.66 7.15
CA GLN A 80 6.62 1.83 5.69
C GLN A 80 5.79 0.71 5.07
N TYR A 81 5.97 -0.54 5.50
CA TYR A 81 5.12 -1.67 5.11
C TYR A 81 3.65 -1.43 5.46
N GLY A 82 3.37 -0.99 6.70
CA GLY A 82 2.01 -0.66 7.12
C GLY A 82 1.37 0.45 6.29
N ALA A 83 2.13 1.50 6.00
CA ALA A 83 1.67 2.59 5.12
C ALA A 83 1.39 2.11 3.69
N PHE A 84 2.25 1.23 3.15
CA PHE A 84 2.08 0.67 1.81
C PHE A 84 0.78 -0.15 1.69
N ILE A 85 0.59 -1.13 2.58
CA ILE A 85 -0.64 -1.96 2.56
C ILE A 85 -1.88 -1.11 2.85
N GLY A 86 -1.74 -0.13 3.75
CA GLY A 86 -2.77 0.86 4.02
C GLY A 86 -3.28 1.53 2.74
N LEU A 87 -2.38 1.98 1.86
CA LEU A 87 -2.72 2.57 0.56
C LEU A 87 -3.35 1.55 -0.42
N CYS A 88 -2.80 0.34 -0.48
CA CYS A 88 -3.29 -0.73 -1.35
C CYS A 88 -4.73 -1.15 -1.02
N GLU A 89 -5.11 -1.18 0.26
CA GLU A 89 -6.44 -1.58 0.72
C GLU A 89 -7.52 -0.48 0.55
N MET A 90 -7.13 0.76 0.25
CA MET A 90 -8.10 1.86 0.10
C MET A 90 -8.89 1.76 -1.20
N SER A 91 -8.21 1.80 -2.34
CA SER A 91 -8.85 1.81 -3.65
C SER A 91 -7.86 1.54 -4.76
N HIS A 92 -8.33 0.82 -5.78
CA HIS A 92 -7.59 0.56 -7.00
C HIS A 92 -7.05 1.84 -7.67
N LYS A 93 -7.85 2.92 -7.67
CA LYS A 93 -7.44 4.21 -8.24
C LYS A 93 -6.23 4.81 -7.52
N VAL A 94 -6.13 4.62 -6.20
CA VAL A 94 -5.01 5.11 -5.38
C VAL A 94 -3.73 4.37 -5.73
N ILE A 95 -3.81 3.06 -5.98
CA ILE A 95 -2.66 2.26 -6.41
C ILE A 95 -2.09 2.82 -7.73
N ILE A 96 -2.96 3.03 -8.73
CA ILE A 96 -2.50 3.56 -10.03
C ILE A 96 -1.95 4.98 -9.90
N GLN A 97 -2.63 5.87 -9.17
CA GLN A 97 -2.26 7.29 -9.14
C GLN A 97 -1.05 7.58 -8.25
N ILE A 98 -0.87 6.81 -7.18
CA ILE A 98 0.12 7.11 -6.13
C ILE A 98 1.19 6.04 -6.07
N ILE A 99 0.82 4.76 -6.06
CA ILE A 99 1.80 3.68 -5.93
C ILE A 99 2.63 3.57 -7.21
N PHE A 100 2.03 3.53 -8.41
CA PHE A 100 2.77 3.36 -9.67
C PHE A 100 3.96 4.33 -9.84
N PRO A 101 3.81 5.66 -9.69
CA PRO A 101 4.95 6.57 -9.80
C PRO A 101 5.98 6.38 -8.68
N LEU A 102 5.60 5.85 -7.52
CA LEU A 102 6.49 5.57 -6.40
C LEU A 102 7.23 4.24 -6.49
N VAL A 103 6.75 3.28 -7.30
CA VAL A 103 7.31 1.91 -7.35
C VAL A 103 8.80 1.91 -7.67
N LYS A 104 9.24 2.73 -8.63
CA LYS A 104 10.66 2.85 -8.99
C LYS A 104 11.51 3.27 -7.80
N GLN A 105 11.07 4.32 -7.09
CA GLN A 105 11.78 4.84 -5.93
C GLN A 105 11.81 3.82 -4.80
N LEU A 106 10.70 3.14 -4.55
CA LEU A 106 10.62 2.06 -3.56
C LEU A 106 11.54 0.89 -3.94
N GLY A 107 11.62 0.53 -5.22
CA GLY A 107 12.44 -0.57 -5.72
C GLY A 107 13.92 -0.33 -5.48
N GLU A 108 14.40 0.88 -5.80
CA GLU A 108 15.79 1.27 -5.51
C GLU A 108 16.07 1.27 -4.00
N LYS A 109 15.16 1.80 -3.18
CA LYS A 109 15.31 1.78 -1.70
C LYS A 109 15.39 0.35 -1.15
N ILE A 110 14.51 -0.53 -1.61
CA ILE A 110 14.44 -1.94 -1.17
C ILE A 110 15.69 -2.70 -1.63
N ARG A 111 16.18 -2.45 -2.85
CA ARG A 111 17.39 -3.07 -3.40
C ARG A 111 18.62 -2.80 -2.52
N LEU A 112 18.74 -1.62 -1.93
CA LEU A 112 19.84 -1.28 -1.02
C LEU A 112 19.81 -2.07 0.29
N ILE A 113 18.67 -2.63 0.68
CA ILE A 113 18.42 -3.27 1.99
C ILE A 113 17.99 -4.74 1.80
N SER A 114 18.35 -5.33 0.65
CA SER A 114 17.93 -6.66 0.17
C SER A 114 18.19 -7.85 1.11
N ASN A 115 18.87 -7.66 2.25
CA ASN A 115 19.26 -8.71 3.20
C ASN A 115 18.27 -8.89 4.37
N ASN A 116 17.19 -8.12 4.44
CA ASN A 116 16.24 -8.18 5.55
C ASN A 116 14.97 -8.97 5.16
N GLU A 117 14.45 -9.80 6.08
CA GLU A 117 13.16 -10.50 5.92
C GLU A 117 12.01 -9.51 5.58
N LEU A 118 12.11 -8.29 6.14
CA LEU A 118 11.18 -7.19 5.91
C LEU A 118 11.11 -6.74 4.45
N SER A 119 12.26 -6.61 3.79
CA SER A 119 12.32 -6.14 2.40
C SER A 119 11.77 -7.19 1.45
N GLN A 120 12.00 -8.47 1.73
CA GLN A 120 11.41 -9.58 0.98
C GLN A 120 9.88 -9.59 1.09
N LYS A 121 9.35 -9.45 2.32
CA LYS A 121 7.90 -9.40 2.54
C LYS A 121 7.26 -8.19 1.86
N MET A 122 7.90 -7.03 1.93
CA MET A 122 7.44 -5.82 1.24
C MET A 122 7.43 -6.02 -0.27
N THR A 123 8.48 -6.60 -0.86
CA THR A 123 8.55 -6.92 -2.29
C THR A 123 7.41 -7.86 -2.72
N GLU A 124 7.18 -8.95 -2.00
CA GLU A 124 6.11 -9.91 -2.30
C GLU A 124 4.73 -9.22 -2.37
N VAL A 125 4.44 -8.39 -1.37
CA VAL A 125 3.17 -7.66 -1.28
C VAL A 125 3.05 -6.62 -2.40
N VAL A 126 4.11 -5.86 -2.64
CA VAL A 126 4.17 -4.84 -3.70
C VAL A 126 3.88 -5.47 -5.06
N VAL A 127 4.57 -6.56 -5.40
CA VAL A 127 4.37 -7.26 -6.67
C VAL A 127 2.93 -7.79 -6.76
N LYS A 128 2.41 -8.43 -5.72
CA LYS A 128 1.03 -8.94 -5.72
C LYS A 128 -0.01 -7.86 -6.02
N PHE A 129 0.03 -6.73 -5.30
CA PHE A 129 -0.96 -5.67 -5.48
C PHE A 129 -0.79 -4.93 -6.81
N ILE A 130 0.44 -4.68 -7.26
CA ILE A 130 0.69 -4.02 -8.54
C ILE A 130 0.28 -4.94 -9.69
N THR A 131 0.59 -6.23 -9.63
CA THR A 131 0.22 -7.19 -10.69
C THR A 131 -1.30 -7.24 -10.87
N ILE A 132 -2.06 -7.34 -9.77
CA ILE A 132 -3.53 -7.28 -9.82
C ILE A 132 -3.98 -5.94 -10.42
N ALA A 133 -3.34 -4.85 -10.01
CA ALA A 133 -3.74 -3.54 -10.47
C ALA A 133 -3.44 -3.31 -11.96
N TYR A 134 -2.27 -3.75 -12.40
CA TYR A 134 -1.81 -3.69 -13.78
C TYR A 134 -2.72 -4.53 -14.68
N HIS A 135 -3.04 -5.77 -14.28
CA HIS A 135 -3.98 -6.63 -15.03
C HIS A 135 -5.33 -5.95 -15.28
N SER A 136 -5.87 -5.22 -14.31
CA SER A 136 -7.15 -4.53 -14.50
C SER A 136 -7.08 -3.26 -15.38
N VAL A 137 -5.88 -2.73 -15.62
CA VAL A 137 -5.63 -1.57 -16.50
C VAL A 137 -5.30 -2.01 -17.93
N GLN A 138 -4.84 -3.25 -18.12
CA GLN A 138 -4.53 -3.81 -19.43
C GLN A 138 -5.82 -4.10 -20.22
N ASN A 139 -6.29 -3.09 -20.95
CA ASN A 139 -7.04 -3.29 -22.18
C ASN A 139 -6.02 -3.41 -23.33
N GLU A 140 -5.90 -4.62 -23.88
CA GLU A 140 -5.30 -4.99 -25.18
C GLU A 140 -4.26 -4.01 -25.76
N ASN A 141 -2.95 -4.29 -25.63
CA ASN A 141 -1.92 -3.85 -26.60
C ASN A 141 -0.56 -4.56 -26.42
N GLU A 142 0.13 -4.82 -27.54
CA GLU A 142 1.25 -5.77 -27.72
C GLU A 142 2.68 -5.27 -27.36
N ASN A 143 2.85 -4.10 -26.74
CA ASN A 143 4.19 -3.57 -26.37
C ASN A 143 4.43 -3.56 -24.85
N ASN A 144 4.18 -4.70 -24.20
CA ASN A 144 4.07 -4.78 -22.74
C ASN A 144 5.39 -4.77 -21.98
N GLU A 145 6.46 -5.37 -22.50
CA GLU A 145 7.70 -5.49 -21.72
C GLU A 145 8.40 -4.14 -21.56
N LYS A 146 8.72 -3.43 -22.64
CA LYS A 146 9.44 -2.14 -22.55
C LYS A 146 8.69 -1.12 -21.69
N LYS A 147 7.37 -1.07 -21.81
CA LYS A 147 6.53 -0.19 -20.99
C LYS A 147 6.54 -0.58 -19.51
N LEU A 148 6.55 -1.89 -19.20
CA LEU A 148 6.66 -2.38 -17.82
C LEU A 148 7.99 -1.98 -17.18
N TYR A 149 9.10 -2.11 -17.92
CA TYR A 149 10.43 -1.66 -17.45
C TYR A 149 10.49 -0.14 -17.31
N GLU A 150 9.87 0.60 -18.23
CA GLU A 150 9.73 2.05 -18.13
C GLU A 150 8.86 2.49 -16.97
N ASP A 151 7.82 1.77 -16.58
CA ASP A 151 6.88 2.19 -15.52
C ASP A 151 7.32 1.72 -14.13
N PHE A 152 7.86 0.50 -13.99
CA PHE A 152 8.15 -0.10 -12.68
C PHE A 152 9.65 -0.26 -12.38
N GLY A 153 10.52 0.00 -13.35
CA GLY A 153 11.97 -0.05 -13.20
C GLY A 153 12.53 -1.48 -13.16
N SER A 154 13.86 -1.58 -13.14
CA SER A 154 14.59 -2.85 -13.30
C SER A 154 14.41 -3.84 -12.13
N TYR A 155 14.04 -3.35 -10.94
CA TYR A 155 13.84 -4.21 -9.76
C TYR A 155 12.48 -4.91 -9.77
N PHE A 156 11.38 -4.17 -9.98
CA PHE A 156 10.04 -4.72 -9.89
C PHE A 156 9.50 -5.28 -11.22
N ALA A 157 9.91 -4.74 -12.37
CA ALA A 157 9.45 -5.20 -13.68
C ALA A 157 9.62 -6.72 -13.90
N PRO A 158 10.79 -7.35 -13.65
CA PRO A 158 10.93 -8.80 -13.89
C PRO A 158 10.08 -9.64 -12.93
N LEU A 159 9.88 -9.19 -11.69
CA LEU A 159 9.05 -9.89 -10.70
C LEU A 159 7.56 -9.82 -11.05
N ILE A 160 7.10 -8.64 -11.49
CA ILE A 160 5.74 -8.43 -11.97
C ILE A 160 5.49 -9.25 -13.22
N GLN A 161 6.43 -9.27 -14.16
CA GLN A 161 6.33 -10.08 -15.38
C GLN A 161 6.20 -11.57 -15.05
N HIS A 162 7.05 -12.11 -14.17
CA HIS A 162 6.95 -13.49 -13.74
C HIS A 162 5.60 -13.81 -13.07
N GLN A 163 5.11 -12.92 -12.21
CA GLN A 163 3.83 -13.12 -11.53
C GLN A 163 2.61 -12.94 -12.45
N LEU A 164 2.70 -12.12 -13.50
CA LEU A 164 1.69 -12.01 -14.54
C LEU A 164 1.57 -13.31 -15.34
N ILE A 165 2.70 -13.93 -15.70
CA ILE A 165 2.71 -15.23 -16.42
C ILE A 165 2.05 -16.33 -15.57
N LEU A 166 2.26 -16.33 -14.26
CA LEU A 166 1.64 -17.31 -13.35
C LEU A 166 0.14 -17.10 -13.11
N LEU A 167 -0.40 -15.92 -13.45
CA LEU A 167 -1.83 -15.59 -13.30
C LEU A 167 -2.65 -15.87 -14.56
N LEU A 168 -1.98 -16.09 -15.70
CA LEU A 168 -2.57 -16.50 -16.98
C LEU A 168 -2.61 -18.03 -17.09
#